data_AF-A0A947HK51-F1
#
_entry.id   AF-A0A947HK51-F1
#
_cell.length_a   1.000
_cell.length_b   1.000
_cell.length_c   1.000
_cell.angle_alpha   90.00
_cell.angle_beta   90.00
_cell.angle_gamma   90.00
#
_symmetry.space_group_name_H-M   'P 1'
#
loop_
_entity.id
_entity.type
_entity.pdbx_description
1 polymer ?
#
loop_
_entity_poly.entity_id
_entity_poly.type
_entity_poly.pdbx_seq_one_letter_code
_entity_poly.pdbx_strand_id
1 'polypeptide(L)' 'MGIPAKLIVALMVANGFTIADPADGGMLDVVGFDASAPAAMAAFARGV' A
#
# COMPACT_ATOMS: atom_id res chain seq x y z
N MET A 1 17.72 -6.18 16.63
CA MET A 1 17.64 -5.18 15.53
C MET A 1 16.36 -5.42 14.77
N GLY A 2 15.70 -4.36 14.28
CA GLY A 2 14.39 -4.44 13.59
C GLY A 2 14.50 -4.67 12.09
N ILE A 3 13.36 -4.97 11.45
CA ILE A 3 13.20 -5.10 9.99
C ILE A 3 12.50 -3.84 9.47
N PRO A 4 12.94 -3.22 8.35
CA PRO A 4 12.23 -2.12 7.71
C PRO A 4 11.00 -2.66 6.95
N ALA A 5 9.97 -3.09 7.68
CA ALA A 5 8.74 -3.61 7.11
C ALA A 5 7.96 -2.52 6.36
N LYS A 6 7.23 -2.91 5.32
CA LYS A 6 6.32 -2.04 4.57
C LYS A 6 4.87 -2.46 4.81
N LEU A 7 3.95 -1.51 4.78
CA LEU A 7 2.51 -1.73 4.93
C LEU A 7 1.78 -1.39 3.62
N ILE A 8 0.90 -2.28 3.18
CA ILE A 8 -0.04 -1.99 2.10
C ILE A 8 -1.45 -2.09 2.66
N VAL A 9 -2.26 -1.05 2.46
CA VAL A 9 -3.67 -1.01 2.83
C VAL A 9 -4.52 -1.23 1.57
N ALA A 10 -5.17 -2.39 1.48
CA ALA A 10 -6.12 -2.69 0.41
C ALA A 10 -7.52 -2.21 0.80
N LEU A 11 -7.90 -1.03 0.31
CA LEU A 11 -9.18 -0.39 0.59
C LEU A 11 -10.29 -1.05 -0.25
N MET A 12 -11.04 -1.93 0.40
CA MET A 12 -12.11 -2.71 -0.23
C MET A 12 -13.45 -1.96 -0.36
N VAL A 13 -13.54 -0.74 0.17
CA VAL A 13 -14.73 0.11 0.17
C VAL A 13 -14.33 1.55 -0.15
N ALA A 14 -15.08 2.23 -1.02
CA ALA A 14 -14.83 3.61 -1.42
C ALA A 14 -15.36 4.63 -0.39
N ASN A 15 -14.88 4.57 0.85
CA ASN A 15 -15.32 5.44 1.96
C ASN A 15 -14.33 6.55 2.34
N GLY A 16 -13.20 6.66 1.64
CA GLY A 16 -12.21 7.73 1.84
C GLY A 16 -11.42 7.65 3.15
N PHE A 17 -11.38 6.49 3.80
CA PHE A 17 -10.62 6.25 5.02
C PHE A 17 -9.32 5.49 4.73
N THR A 18 -8.26 5.76 5.50
CA THR A 18 -6.99 5.02 5.46
C THR A 18 -6.33 4.94 6.84
N ILE A 19 -5.50 3.91 7.05
CA ILE A 19 -4.58 3.79 8.20
C ILE A 19 -3.11 4.02 7.80
N ALA A 20 -2.83 4.28 6.52
CA ALA A 20 -1.50 4.61 6.04
C ALA A 20 -1.14 6.05 6.46
N ASP A 21 0.10 6.26 6.90
CA ASP A 21 0.65 7.59 7.12
C ASP A 21 1.15 8.17 5.78
N PRO A 22 0.60 9.29 5.29
CA PRO A 22 1.04 9.91 4.04
C PRO A 22 2.49 10.43 4.08
N ALA A 23 3.10 10.58 5.26
CA ALA A 23 4.50 10.96 5.41
C ALA A 23 5.48 9.76 5.43
N ASP A 24 4.98 8.53 5.47
CA ASP A 24 5.80 7.31 5.51
C ASP A 24 5.90 6.64 4.13
N GLY A 25 7.08 6.72 3.51
CA GLY A 25 7.37 6.03 2.24
C GLY A 25 7.35 4.50 2.32
N GLY A 26 7.23 3.93 3.53
CA GLY A 26 6.99 2.52 3.82
C GLY A 26 5.51 2.12 3.81
N MET A 27 4.58 3.04 3.54
CA MET A 27 3.14 2.76 3.46
C MET A 27 2.55 3.06 2.07
N LEU A 28 1.61 2.23 1.63
CA LEU A 28 0.91 2.38 0.34
C LEU A 28 -0.59 2.09 0.49
N ASP A 29 -1.43 2.97 -0.04
CA ASP A 29 -2.86 2.73 -0.25
C ASP A 29 -3.14 2.17 -1.65
N VAL A 30 -3.94 1.10 -1.71
CA VAL A 30 -4.49 0.52 -2.94
C VAL A 30 -6.01 0.54 -2.84
N VAL A 31 -6.69 1.16 -3.80
CA VAL A 31 -8.15 1.37 -3.74
C VAL A 31 -8.88 0.46 -4.73
N GLY A 32 -9.86 -0.29 -4.23
CA GLY A 32 -10.77 -1.08 -5.05
C GLY A 32 -10.14 -2.32 -5.70
N PHE A 33 -10.61 -2.67 -6.89
CA PHE A 33 -10.24 -3.88 -7.63
C PHE A 33 -9.61 -3.53 -8.99
N ASP A 34 -8.60 -2.67 -8.97
CA ASP A 34 -7.81 -2.40 -10.17
C ASP A 34 -7.02 -3.65 -10.59
N ALA A 35 -7.11 -4.07 -11.85
CA ALA A 35 -6.38 -5.21 -12.39
C ALA A 35 -4.84 -5.03 -12.34
N SER A 36 -4.36 -3.79 -12.27
CA SER A 36 -2.96 -3.44 -12.13
C SER A 36 -2.47 -3.40 -10.67
N ALA A 37 -3.38 -3.45 -9.68
CA ALA A 37 -3.03 -3.36 -8.27
C ALA A 37 -1.98 -4.41 -7.84
N PRO A 38 -2.06 -5.70 -8.23
CA PRO A 38 -1.04 -6.67 -7.85
C PRO A 38 0.37 -6.31 -8.34
N ALA A 39 0.48 -5.73 -9.55
CA ALA A 39 1.76 -5.32 -10.10
C ALA A 39 2.35 -4.13 -9.33
N ALA A 40 1.52 -3.15 -8.98
CA ALA A 40 1.93 -2.01 -8.16
C ALA A 40 2.37 -2.44 -6.74
N MET A 41 1.61 -3.32 -6.09
CA MET A 41 1.97 -3.88 -4.78
C MET A 41 3.33 -4.60 -4.82
N ALA A 42 3.59 -5.35 -5.88
CA ALA A 42 4.84 -6.08 -6.06
C ALA A 42 6.04 -5.13 -6.30
N ALA A 43 5.83 -4.06 -7.08
CA ALA A 43 6.84 -3.02 -7.29
C ALA A 43 7.18 -2.30 -5.98
N PHE A 44 6.16 -1.88 -5.24
CA PHE A 44 6.31 -1.25 -3.93
C PHE A 44 7.05 -2.15 -2.92
N ALA A 45 6.67 -3.43 -2.83
CA ALA A 45 7.36 -4.38 -1.95
C ALA A 45 8.86 -4.47 -2.27
N ARG A 46 9.22 -4.51 -3.55
CA ARG A 46 10.62 -4.53 -4.02
C ARG A 46 11.34 -3.17 -3.94
N GLY A 47 10.60 -2.06 -3.87
CA GLY A 47 11.16 -0.71 -3.89
C GLY A 47 11.70 -0.29 -5.25
N VAL A 48 11.02 -0.72 -6.33
CA VAL A 48 11.36 -0.42 -7.74
C VAL A 48 10.24 0.29 -8.46
#